data_AF-A0A1Q4FQU1-F1
#
_entry.id   AF-A0A1Q4FQU1-F1
#
_cell.length_a   1.000
_cell.length_b   1.000
_cell.length_c   1.000
_cell.angle_alpha   90.00
_cell.angle_beta   90.00
_cell.angle_gamma   90.00
#
_symmetry.space_group_name_H-M   'P 1'
#
loop_
_entity.id
_entity.type
_entity.pdbx_description
1 polymer ?
#
loop_
_entity_poly.entity_id
_entity_poly.type
_entity_poly.pdbx_seq_one_letter_code
_entity_poly.pdbx_strand_id
1 'polypeptide(L)'
;MARVFEATRQKVHNRGRPPAVFLDALVDWGLAAPDTVFERNARFDIYSSVAGELGPWQDLLHRKAVMLEALRVLAGFESSWDWNAGVDTTNPDSNTPCTQEAGIFQCSGNSMSLSAELRQLLRDSAGSDSCEVFIVHTKRDHRFAIDYCARLVRLTTRHHGPIKHRHINPWLRRDAVDEFRRFLS
;
A
#
# COMPACT_ATOMS: atom_id res chain seq x y z
N MET A 1 -13.63 8.79 -18.52
CA MET A 1 -12.41 8.99 -19.34
C MET A 1 -11.26 8.35 -18.59
N ALA A 2 -10.31 7.71 -19.29
CA ALA A 2 -9.11 7.17 -18.65
C ALA A 2 -8.26 8.32 -18.07
N ARG A 3 -7.67 8.13 -16.88
CA ARG A 3 -6.79 9.13 -16.27
C ARG A 3 -5.48 9.20 -17.04
N VAL A 4 -4.95 10.41 -17.20
CA VAL A 4 -3.64 10.64 -17.84
C VAL A 4 -2.62 10.93 -16.75
N PHE A 5 -1.74 9.96 -16.50
CA PHE A 5 -0.73 10.04 -15.45
C PHE A 5 0.61 10.53 -15.98
N GLU A 6 1.19 11.54 -15.35
CA GLU A 6 2.49 12.12 -15.72
C GLU A 6 3.49 12.03 -14.56
N ALA A 7 3.18 12.67 -13.42
CA ALA A 7 4.08 12.73 -12.27
C ALA A 7 4.18 11.38 -11.56
N THR A 8 3.06 10.68 -11.41
CA THR A 8 2.99 9.35 -10.79
C THR A 8 3.61 8.27 -11.69
N ARG A 9 3.78 8.53 -12.99
CA ARG A 9 4.49 7.64 -13.94
C ARG A 9 6.01 7.79 -13.90
N GLN A 10 6.55 8.69 -13.07
CA GLN A 10 7.99 8.83 -12.90
C GLN A 10 8.61 7.58 -12.28
N LYS A 11 9.88 7.36 -12.62
CA LYS A 11 10.64 6.17 -12.23
C LYS A 11 10.80 6.10 -10.70
N VAL A 12 10.61 4.90 -10.14
CA VAL A 12 10.90 4.58 -8.74
C VAL A 12 12.09 3.63 -8.69
N HIS A 13 13.21 4.11 -8.16
CA HIS A 13 14.44 3.34 -8.00
C HIS A 13 14.86 2.60 -9.29
N ASN A 14 15.54 1.46 -9.18
CA ASN A 14 15.83 0.55 -10.28
C ASN A 14 14.60 -0.30 -10.72
N ARG A 15 13.40 -0.05 -10.18
CA ARG A 15 12.19 -0.86 -10.41
C ARG A 15 11.44 -0.48 -11.69
N GLY A 16 11.62 0.75 -12.17
CA GLY A 16 10.98 1.25 -13.39
C GLY A 16 9.85 2.23 -13.11
N ARG A 17 8.83 2.26 -13.97
CA ARG A 17 7.70 3.20 -13.91
C ARG A 17 6.42 2.47 -13.51
N PRO A 18 5.60 2.99 -12.56
CA PRO A 18 4.35 2.34 -12.17
C PRO A 18 3.41 2.13 -13.36
N PRO A 19 2.82 0.93 -13.56
CA PRO A 19 1.83 0.72 -14.61
C PRO A 19 0.59 1.62 -14.44
N ALA A 20 0.05 2.15 -15.54
CA ALA A 20 -1.16 3.00 -15.48
C ALA A 20 -2.35 2.27 -14.83
N VAL A 21 -2.53 0.97 -15.14
CA VAL A 21 -3.58 0.14 -14.55
C VAL A 21 -3.48 0.01 -13.03
N PHE A 22 -2.27 0.02 -12.47
CA PHE A 22 -2.06 0.05 -11.03
C PHE A 22 -2.43 1.41 -10.44
N LEU A 23 -2.03 2.50 -11.11
CA LEU A 23 -2.35 3.86 -10.69
C LEU A 23 -3.86 4.12 -10.72
N ASP A 24 -4.57 3.63 -11.73
CA ASP A 24 -6.03 3.70 -11.79
C ASP A 24 -6.68 2.95 -10.62
N ALA A 25 -6.27 1.71 -10.35
CA ALA A 25 -6.78 0.93 -9.21
C ALA A 25 -6.55 1.65 -7.87
N LEU A 26 -5.40 2.33 -7.74
CA LEU A 26 -5.03 3.07 -6.56
C LEU A 26 -5.89 4.33 -6.35
N VAL A 27 -6.19 5.06 -7.43
CA VAL A 27 -7.12 6.20 -7.38
C VAL A 27 -8.55 5.75 -7.13
N ASP A 28 -9.01 4.70 -7.82
CA ASP A 28 -10.36 4.16 -7.64
C ASP A 28 -10.58 3.70 -6.19
N TRP A 29 -9.58 3.03 -5.60
CA TRP A 29 -9.60 2.74 -4.16
C TRP A 29 -9.63 4.02 -3.32
N GLY A 30 -8.78 5.01 -3.60
CA GLY A 30 -8.72 6.26 -2.83
C GLY A 30 -10.03 7.07 -2.84
N LEU A 31 -10.77 7.03 -3.95
CA LEU A 31 -12.10 7.63 -4.08
C LEU A 31 -13.15 6.89 -3.24
N ALA A 32 -13.07 5.56 -3.19
CA ALA A 32 -14.06 4.71 -2.53
C ALA A 32 -13.76 4.42 -1.04
N ALA A 33 -12.51 4.63 -0.61
CA ALA A 33 -12.07 4.34 0.75
C ALA A 33 -12.65 5.34 1.76
N PRO A 34 -13.08 4.89 2.95
CA PRO A 34 -13.64 5.76 3.96
C PRO A 34 -12.58 6.70 4.52
N ASP A 35 -13.01 7.92 4.85
CA ASP A 35 -12.15 9.00 5.36
C ASP A 35 -11.33 8.60 6.58
N THR A 36 -11.88 7.74 7.44
CA THR A 36 -11.24 7.20 8.65
C THR A 36 -9.92 6.47 8.39
N VAL A 37 -9.70 5.93 7.18
CA VAL A 37 -8.39 5.33 6.79
C VAL A 37 -7.28 6.39 6.74
N PHE A 38 -7.64 7.65 6.48
CA PHE A 38 -6.70 8.74 6.21
C PHE A 38 -6.61 9.75 7.35
N GLU A 39 -7.56 9.73 8.29
CA GLU A 39 -7.60 10.62 9.46
C GLU A 39 -6.29 10.61 10.29
N ARG A 40 -6.11 11.64 11.11
CA ARG A 40 -4.94 11.73 12.00
C ARG A 40 -4.94 10.57 12.98
N ASN A 41 -3.74 10.08 13.29
CA ASN A 41 -3.53 9.03 14.27
C ASN A 41 -2.57 9.52 15.36
N ALA A 42 -2.76 9.02 16.59
CA ALA A 42 -1.92 9.37 17.73
C ALA A 42 -0.59 8.60 17.73
N ARG A 43 -0.50 7.47 17.01
CA ARG A 43 0.73 6.67 16.90
C ARG A 43 1.62 7.13 15.74
N PHE A 44 2.89 6.76 15.83
CA PHE A 44 3.81 6.87 14.69
C PHE A 44 3.37 5.91 13.59
N ASP A 45 3.05 6.43 12.43
CA ASP A 45 2.55 5.66 11.28
C ASP A 45 3.18 6.13 9.97
N ILE A 46 2.66 5.65 8.83
CA ILE A 46 3.16 6.04 7.51
C ILE A 46 3.22 7.57 7.33
N TYR A 47 2.27 8.34 7.84
CA TYR A 47 2.31 9.79 7.72
C TYR A 47 3.49 10.34 8.53
N SER A 48 3.70 9.89 9.76
CA SER A 48 4.89 10.27 10.53
C SER A 48 6.19 9.92 9.80
N SER A 49 6.23 8.79 9.09
CA SER A 49 7.40 8.30 8.36
C SER A 49 7.76 9.13 7.13
N VAL A 50 6.78 9.76 6.48
CA VAL A 50 6.94 10.53 5.22
C VAL A 50 6.77 12.04 5.42
N ALA A 51 6.70 12.49 6.67
CA ALA A 51 6.43 13.88 7.03
C ALA A 51 7.49 14.85 6.50
N GLY A 52 8.76 14.43 6.46
CA GLY A 52 9.85 15.29 5.98
C GLY A 52 9.76 15.56 4.48
N GLU A 53 9.26 14.60 3.72
CA GLU A 53 9.24 14.63 2.26
C GLU A 53 7.95 15.25 1.73
N LEU A 54 6.80 14.91 2.33
CA LEU A 54 5.48 15.24 1.81
C LEU A 54 4.67 16.16 2.72
N GLY A 55 5.07 16.32 3.99
CA GLY A 55 4.42 17.25 4.91
C GLY A 55 4.74 18.73 4.60
N PRO A 56 4.16 19.68 5.35
CA PRO A 56 3.15 19.50 6.40
C PRO A 56 1.77 19.10 5.85
N TRP A 57 0.94 18.46 6.69
CA TRP A 57 -0.42 18.05 6.32
C TRP A 57 -1.34 19.27 6.22
N GLN A 58 -2.17 19.30 5.17
CA GLN A 58 -3.03 20.45 4.87
C GLN A 58 -4.48 20.13 5.25
N ASP A 59 -5.03 19.11 4.62
CA ASP A 59 -6.41 18.66 4.77
C ASP A 59 -6.48 17.13 4.58
N LEU A 60 -7.70 16.60 4.65
CA LEU A 60 -7.93 15.17 4.46
C LEU A 60 -7.61 14.71 3.02
N LEU A 61 -7.91 15.53 2.02
CA LEU A 61 -7.63 15.24 0.61
C LEU A 61 -6.12 15.10 0.35
N HIS A 62 -5.31 15.98 0.94
CA HIS A 62 -3.86 15.91 0.90
C HIS A 62 -3.38 14.62 1.56
N ARG A 63 -3.95 14.23 2.70
CA ARG A 63 -3.60 12.97 3.37
C ARG A 63 -3.95 11.74 2.52
N LYS A 64 -5.12 11.74 1.87
CA LYS A 64 -5.48 10.71 0.87
C LYS A 64 -4.40 10.59 -0.20
N ALA A 65 -4.07 11.70 -0.87
CA ALA A 65 -3.06 11.71 -1.92
C ALA A 65 -1.66 11.27 -1.44
N VAL A 66 -1.27 11.63 -0.21
CA VAL A 66 -0.01 11.19 0.42
C VAL A 66 0.00 9.67 0.64
N MET A 67 -1.13 9.09 1.08
CA MET A 67 -1.24 7.63 1.20
C MET A 67 -1.07 6.95 -0.16
N LEU A 68 -1.72 7.46 -1.21
CA LEU A 68 -1.57 6.93 -2.56
C LEU A 68 -0.11 7.03 -3.03
N GLU A 69 0.58 8.15 -2.78
CA GLU A 69 1.99 8.28 -3.14
C GLU A 69 2.89 7.29 -2.38
N ALA A 70 2.66 7.09 -1.09
CA ALA A 70 3.40 6.12 -0.30
C ALA A 70 3.20 4.70 -0.83
N LEU A 71 1.96 4.30 -1.13
CA LEU A 71 1.63 2.99 -1.68
C LEU A 71 2.19 2.81 -3.10
N ARG A 72 2.18 3.86 -3.93
CA ARG A 72 2.76 3.84 -5.28
C ARG A 72 4.24 3.47 -5.24
N VAL A 73 5.00 4.12 -4.36
CA VAL A 73 6.43 3.87 -4.20
C VAL A 73 6.67 2.51 -3.54
N LEU A 74 5.92 2.18 -2.49
CA LEU A 74 6.04 0.91 -1.78
C LEU A 74 5.85 -0.29 -2.72
N ALA A 75 4.77 -0.31 -3.51
CA ALA A 75 4.50 -1.37 -4.47
C ALA A 75 5.66 -1.59 -5.47
N GLY A 76 6.33 -0.52 -5.86
CA GLY A 76 7.53 -0.60 -6.69
C GLY A 76 8.67 -1.33 -5.98
N PHE A 77 8.95 -0.97 -4.73
CA PHE A 77 9.99 -1.60 -3.93
C PHE A 77 9.73 -3.07 -3.63
N GLU A 78 8.48 -3.41 -3.28
CA GLU A 78 8.10 -4.75 -2.84
C GLU A 78 8.01 -5.75 -4.00
N SER A 79 7.37 -5.37 -5.11
CA SER A 79 7.04 -6.33 -6.18
C SER A 79 7.27 -5.80 -7.59
N SER A 80 7.74 -4.56 -7.76
CA SER A 80 7.71 -3.88 -9.06
C SER A 80 6.28 -3.80 -9.63
N TRP A 81 5.31 -3.52 -8.75
CA TRP A 81 3.88 -3.43 -9.07
C TRP A 81 3.24 -4.72 -9.60
N ASP A 82 3.79 -5.89 -9.24
CA ASP A 82 3.25 -7.19 -9.64
C ASP A 82 2.22 -7.72 -8.62
N TRP A 83 0.95 -7.73 -9.04
CA TRP A 83 -0.16 -8.28 -8.26
C TRP A 83 -0.01 -9.78 -7.95
N ASN A 84 0.70 -10.53 -8.79
CA ASN A 84 0.86 -11.96 -8.63
C ASN A 84 2.11 -12.36 -7.85
N ALA A 85 2.93 -11.38 -7.45
CA ALA A 85 4.17 -11.60 -6.72
C ALA A 85 3.95 -12.51 -5.50
N GLY A 86 4.95 -13.32 -5.20
CA GLY A 86 4.93 -14.26 -4.10
C GLY A 86 6.34 -14.73 -3.81
N VAL A 87 6.44 -15.57 -2.78
CA VAL A 87 7.72 -16.03 -2.25
C VAL A 87 8.63 -16.64 -3.30
N ASP A 88 9.90 -16.28 -3.19
CA ASP A 88 11.01 -17.05 -3.71
C ASP A 88 11.04 -18.42 -3.01
N THR A 89 10.68 -19.46 -3.77
CA THR A 89 10.59 -20.85 -3.28
C THR A 89 11.90 -21.42 -2.72
N THR A 90 13.00 -20.67 -2.82
CA THR A 90 14.31 -21.06 -2.28
C THR A 90 14.56 -20.62 -0.84
N ASN A 91 13.69 -19.78 -0.24
CA ASN A 91 13.84 -19.32 1.15
C ASN A 91 13.07 -20.23 2.15
N PRO A 92 13.76 -21.00 3.01
CA PRO A 92 13.11 -21.91 3.96
C PRO A 92 12.34 -21.21 5.09
N ASP A 93 12.59 -19.93 5.38
CA ASP A 93 11.93 -19.19 6.47
C ASP A 93 10.55 -18.61 6.09
N SER A 94 10.18 -18.69 4.81
CA SER A 94 8.90 -18.22 4.25
C SER A 94 8.01 -19.38 3.77
N ASN A 95 8.16 -20.55 4.40
CA ASN A 95 7.54 -21.80 3.96
C ASN A 95 6.18 -22.10 4.59
N THR A 96 5.64 -21.20 5.40
CA THR A 96 4.29 -21.37 5.97
C THR A 96 3.32 -20.36 5.36
N PRO A 97 2.03 -20.71 5.21
CA PRO A 97 1.02 -19.79 4.68
C PRO A 97 0.96 -18.45 5.42
N CYS A 98 1.22 -18.42 6.73
CA CYS A 98 1.15 -17.18 7.51
C CYS A 98 2.41 -16.31 7.44
N THR A 99 3.56 -16.87 7.11
CA THR A 99 4.82 -16.11 6.97
C THR A 99 5.16 -15.76 5.53
N GLN A 100 4.51 -16.41 4.57
CA GLN A 100 4.63 -16.10 3.16
C GLN A 100 4.11 -14.69 2.85
N GLU A 101 4.97 -13.89 2.22
CA GLU A 101 4.61 -12.60 1.63
C GLU A 101 3.92 -12.81 0.27
N ALA A 102 2.89 -12.03 0.00
CA ALA A 102 2.06 -12.19 -1.18
C ALA A 102 1.56 -10.86 -1.77
N GLY A 103 1.48 -10.87 -3.10
CA GLY A 103 0.90 -9.80 -3.90
C GLY A 103 1.77 -8.56 -3.99
N ILE A 104 1.16 -7.49 -4.51
CA ILE A 104 1.87 -6.28 -4.92
C ILE A 104 2.63 -5.57 -3.78
N PHE A 105 2.14 -5.70 -2.55
CA PHE A 105 2.74 -5.09 -1.37
C PHE A 105 3.54 -6.08 -0.52
N GLN A 106 3.64 -7.36 -0.94
CA GLN A 106 4.35 -8.40 -0.18
C GLN A 106 3.92 -8.46 1.30
N CYS A 107 2.62 -8.33 1.57
CA CYS A 107 2.11 -8.51 2.95
C CYS A 107 2.00 -10.00 3.26
N SER A 108 2.20 -10.38 4.53
CA SER A 108 2.02 -11.76 5.00
C SER A 108 0.83 -11.90 5.95
N GLY A 109 0.21 -13.10 5.97
CA GLY A 109 -1.03 -13.35 6.70
C GLY A 109 -0.92 -13.18 8.22
N ASN A 110 0.27 -13.38 8.80
CA ASN A 110 0.51 -13.16 10.23
C ASN A 110 0.26 -11.71 10.66
N SER A 111 0.31 -10.73 9.75
CA SER A 111 0.01 -9.32 10.03
C SER A 111 -1.44 -9.10 10.47
N MET A 112 -2.35 -10.03 10.17
CA MET A 112 -3.73 -9.99 10.67
C MET A 112 -3.81 -10.06 12.19
N SER A 113 -2.78 -10.60 12.87
CA SER A 113 -2.72 -10.63 14.34
C SER A 113 -2.46 -9.26 14.97
N LEU A 114 -2.04 -8.26 14.18
CA LEU A 114 -1.74 -6.90 14.69
C LEU A 114 -3.00 -6.10 15.04
N SER A 115 -4.16 -6.47 14.50
CA SER A 115 -5.43 -5.79 14.81
C SER A 115 -6.63 -6.64 14.43
N ALA A 116 -7.72 -6.55 15.19
CA ALA A 116 -8.96 -7.23 14.86
C ALA A 116 -9.55 -6.72 13.55
N GLU A 117 -9.32 -5.44 13.22
CA GLU A 117 -9.81 -4.76 12.02
C GLU A 117 -9.20 -5.34 10.74
N LEU A 118 -7.88 -5.60 10.72
CA LEU A 118 -7.23 -6.23 9.55
C LEU A 118 -7.77 -7.65 9.32
N ARG A 119 -7.98 -8.40 10.40
CA ARG A 119 -8.56 -9.74 10.33
C ARG A 119 -10.01 -9.71 9.84
N GLN A 120 -10.79 -8.73 10.32
CA GLN A 120 -12.16 -8.54 9.90
C GLN A 120 -12.25 -8.14 8.43
N LEU A 121 -11.31 -7.33 7.92
CA LEU A 121 -11.28 -6.93 6.52
C LEU A 121 -11.23 -8.15 5.58
N LEU A 122 -10.42 -9.17 5.91
CA LEU A 122 -10.37 -10.40 5.11
C LEU A 122 -11.66 -11.24 5.27
N ARG A 123 -12.24 -11.30 6.47
CA ARG A 123 -13.53 -12.00 6.68
C ARG A 123 -14.65 -11.38 5.85
N ASP A 124 -14.72 -10.05 5.83
CA ASP A 124 -15.76 -9.33 5.11
C ASP A 124 -15.59 -9.48 3.59
N SER A 125 -14.36 -9.53 3.08
CA SER A 125 -14.09 -9.61 1.64
C SER A 125 -14.03 -11.03 1.08
N ALA A 126 -13.64 -12.02 1.89
CA ALA A 126 -13.34 -13.38 1.45
C ALA A 126 -14.07 -14.49 2.24
N GLY A 127 -14.82 -14.14 3.30
CA GLY A 127 -15.55 -15.11 4.13
C GLY A 127 -14.68 -15.99 5.02
N SER A 128 -13.39 -15.67 5.18
CA SER A 128 -12.41 -16.42 5.97
C SER A 128 -11.33 -15.48 6.51
N ASP A 129 -10.58 -15.88 7.53
CA ASP A 129 -9.38 -15.20 8.01
C ASP A 129 -8.12 -16.08 7.99
N SER A 130 -8.14 -17.16 7.19
CA SER A 130 -6.99 -18.05 7.04
C SER A 130 -5.89 -17.39 6.22
N CYS A 131 -4.64 -17.77 6.50
CA CYS A 131 -3.48 -17.23 5.79
C CYS A 131 -3.43 -17.70 4.32
N GLU A 132 -3.92 -18.91 4.02
CA GLU A 132 -4.07 -19.42 2.66
C GLU A 132 -5.05 -18.56 1.86
N VAL A 133 -6.20 -18.22 2.47
CA VAL A 133 -7.17 -17.31 1.84
C VAL A 133 -6.55 -15.93 1.67
N PHE A 134 -5.79 -15.43 2.66
CA PHE A 134 -5.09 -14.15 2.54
C PHE A 134 -4.17 -14.11 1.31
N ILE A 135 -3.32 -15.13 1.10
CA ILE A 135 -2.39 -15.22 -0.03
C ILE A 135 -3.13 -15.16 -1.36
N VAL A 136 -4.19 -15.95 -1.52
CA VAL A 136 -4.95 -15.99 -2.77
C VAL A 136 -5.71 -14.67 -2.97
N HIS A 137 -6.33 -14.17 -1.92
CA HIS A 137 -7.22 -13.03 -1.99
C HIS A 137 -6.46 -11.71 -2.23
N THR A 138 -5.31 -11.50 -1.59
CA THR A 138 -4.47 -10.32 -1.81
C THR A 138 -3.92 -10.22 -3.24
N LYS A 139 -3.78 -11.35 -3.95
CA LYS A 139 -3.38 -11.36 -5.36
C LYS A 139 -4.56 -11.13 -6.31
N ARG A 140 -5.75 -11.60 -5.95
CA ARG A 140 -6.95 -11.58 -6.81
C ARG A 140 -7.76 -10.29 -6.67
N ASP A 141 -7.92 -9.80 -5.45
CA ASP A 141 -8.72 -8.62 -5.13
C ASP A 141 -7.79 -7.43 -4.85
N HIS A 142 -7.55 -6.64 -5.91
CA HIS A 142 -6.64 -5.50 -5.83
C HIS A 142 -7.14 -4.42 -4.87
N ARG A 143 -8.46 -4.25 -4.74
CA ARG A 143 -9.04 -3.27 -3.82
C ARG A 143 -8.77 -3.70 -2.37
N PHE A 144 -8.97 -4.98 -2.06
CA PHE A 144 -8.61 -5.54 -0.77
C PHE A 144 -7.11 -5.35 -0.47
N ALA A 145 -6.23 -5.69 -1.41
CA ALA A 145 -4.78 -5.59 -1.20
C ALA A 145 -4.33 -4.15 -0.88
N ILE A 146 -4.88 -3.16 -1.58
CA ILE A 146 -4.61 -1.74 -1.31
C ILE A 146 -5.17 -1.34 0.05
N ASP A 147 -6.43 -1.65 0.36
CA ASP A 147 -7.05 -1.26 1.65
C ASP A 147 -6.33 -1.90 2.85
N TYR A 148 -6.00 -3.19 2.72
CA TYR A 148 -5.27 -3.93 3.72
C TYR A 148 -3.90 -3.30 3.99
N CYS A 149 -3.10 -3.06 2.94
CA CYS A 149 -1.78 -2.45 3.08
C CYS A 149 -1.89 -1.03 3.66
N ALA A 150 -2.81 -0.20 3.17
CA ALA A 150 -3.04 1.15 3.69
C ALA A 150 -3.29 1.15 5.20
N ARG A 151 -4.18 0.26 5.68
CA ARG A 151 -4.48 0.11 7.11
C ARG A 151 -3.31 -0.47 7.90
N LEU A 152 -2.58 -1.44 7.32
CA LEU A 152 -1.40 -2.02 7.95
C LEU A 152 -0.31 -0.97 8.18
N VAL A 153 -0.02 -0.10 7.21
CA VAL A 153 0.98 0.97 7.37
C VAL A 153 0.47 2.11 8.27
N ARG A 154 -0.84 2.19 8.53
CA ARG A 154 -1.37 3.00 9.65
C ARG A 154 -1.08 2.36 11.00
N LEU A 155 -0.94 1.04 11.11
CA LEU A 155 -0.72 0.29 12.35
C LEU A 155 0.75 0.18 12.72
N THR A 156 1.60 -0.09 11.74
CA THR A 156 3.03 -0.29 11.93
C THR A 156 3.82 0.11 10.70
N THR A 157 4.95 0.78 10.92
CA THR A 157 5.94 1.08 9.87
C THR A 157 7.05 0.03 9.79
N ARG A 158 6.96 -1.03 10.63
CA ARG A 158 8.01 -2.05 10.76
C ARG A 158 7.77 -3.30 9.92
N HIS A 159 6.58 -3.47 9.36
CA HIS A 159 6.24 -4.64 8.54
C HIS A 159 7.00 -4.62 7.21
N HIS A 160 7.01 -3.47 6.54
CA HIS A 160 7.70 -3.28 5.27
C HIS A 160 9.12 -2.77 5.50
N GLY A 161 10.12 -3.56 5.10
CA GLY A 161 11.54 -3.14 5.09
C GLY A 161 11.75 -1.77 4.40
N PRO A 162 11.18 -1.51 3.21
CA PRO A 162 11.31 -0.24 2.52
C PRO A 162 10.79 0.97 3.29
N ILE A 163 9.75 0.82 4.12
CA ILE A 163 9.26 1.90 5.00
C ILE A 163 10.15 2.00 6.24
N LYS A 164 10.40 0.88 6.93
CA LYS A 164 11.18 0.81 8.16
C LYS A 164 12.55 1.47 8.02
N HIS A 165 13.21 1.25 6.89
CA HIS A 165 14.54 1.76 6.58
C HIS A 165 14.52 3.03 5.70
N ARG A 166 13.33 3.64 5.51
CA ARG A 166 13.13 4.87 4.73
C ARG A 166 13.64 4.80 3.28
N HIS A 167 13.67 3.60 2.69
CA HIS A 167 14.06 3.43 1.29
C HIS A 167 13.06 4.07 0.33
N ILE A 168 11.78 4.16 0.71
CA ILE A 168 10.78 4.84 -0.11
C ILE A 168 10.98 6.36 -0.14
N ASN A 169 11.52 6.96 0.93
CA ASN A 169 11.53 8.40 1.16
C ASN A 169 12.16 9.21 -0.01
N PRO A 170 13.34 8.84 -0.54
CA PRO A 170 13.95 9.58 -1.66
C PRO A 170 13.15 9.53 -2.97
N TRP A 171 12.15 8.65 -3.07
CA TRP A 171 11.35 8.42 -4.28
C TRP A 171 9.94 8.98 -4.18
N LEU A 172 9.57 9.52 -3.02
CA LEU A 172 8.33 10.24 -2.80
C LEU A 172 8.40 11.60 -3.48
N ARG A 173 7.33 12.02 -4.13
CA ARG A 173 7.30 13.30 -4.84
C ARG A 173 6.05 14.10 -4.56
N ARG A 174 6.24 15.41 -4.34
CA ARG A 174 5.13 16.37 -4.12
C ARG A 174 4.27 16.55 -5.38
N ASP A 175 4.87 16.54 -6.56
CA ASP A 175 4.13 16.64 -7.82
C ASP A 175 3.24 15.42 -8.09
N ALA A 176 3.66 14.23 -7.66
CA ALA A 176 2.84 13.02 -7.68
C ALA A 176 1.68 13.10 -6.69
N VAL A 177 1.90 13.66 -5.49
CA VAL A 177 0.81 13.96 -4.54
C VAL A 177 -0.18 14.96 -5.15
N ASP A 178 0.28 16.04 -5.77
CA ASP A 178 -0.60 17.03 -6.41
C ASP A 178 -1.38 16.43 -7.59
N GLU A 179 -0.77 15.50 -8.35
CA GLU A 179 -1.46 14.72 -9.37
C GLU A 179 -2.55 13.82 -8.77
N PHE A 180 -2.26 13.08 -7.69
CA PHE A 180 -3.29 12.30 -7.01
C PHE A 180 -4.41 13.17 -6.43
N ARG A 181 -4.10 14.33 -5.84
CA ARG A 181 -5.12 15.26 -5.33
C ARG A 181 -6.12 15.67 -6.41
N ARG A 182 -5.64 15.96 -7.62
CA ARG A 182 -6.49 16.31 -8.78
C ARG A 182 -7.43 15.19 -9.21
N PHE A 183 -7.03 13.93 -9.04
CA PHE A 183 -7.89 12.80 -9.38
C PHE A 183 -8.85 12.39 -8.26
N LEU A 184 -8.59 12.85 -7.03
CA LEU A 184 -9.41 12.57 -5.85
C LEU A 184 -10.45 13.66 -5.56
N SER A 185 -10.36 14.82 -6.22
CA SER A 185 -11.32 15.93 -6.17
C SER A 185 -12.40 15.78 -7.23
#